data_AF-A0A1E2RXN2-F1
#
_entry.id   AF-A0A1E2RXN2-F1
#
_cell.length_a   1.000
_cell.length_b   1.000
_cell.length_c   1.000
_cell.angle_alpha   90.00
_cell.angle_beta   90.00
_cell.angle_gamma   90.00
#
_symmetry.space_group_name_H-M   'P 1'
#
loop_
_entity.id
_entity.type
_entity.pdbx_description
1 polymer ?
#
loop_
_entity_poly.entity_id
_entity_poly.type
_entity_poly.pdbx_seq_one_letter_code
_entity_poly.pdbx_strand_id
1 'polypeptide(L)'
;MDTNATSVKLGMPDNQKAPANTAGEDEPVGAAEKDNKRLVVVSNRVANLNAKAQTGGLAVALGDALSASQGLWFGWSGETSVDAKATMPKIETKGDLTVATIDLTPEEMEGYYLGYANRCLWPSLHYRLDLALCNEEHANIYFEVNARFAENLMPMLEPGDMIWVHDYHLIPLAEELKRRGCTSRIGFFLHTPFPSPEIFAAVPHQKRLGDALMRFDVVGFQTQSDRENFARYVCGFMNGEELAGDLLTAQGQTTNAAVFPIGIDVGGFANLAKQGDGLPSLLPEAPDGDMKTIIGVDRLDYTKGLPERLRAFEALLEQYPQHRRHVRFVQIAPPTRETLPVYQDIRREVERLVGQINGRFGDLNWQPVIYLHRPFPQDVLARLCRESAVGMITPLRDGMNLVAKEYIAAQRPEDPGVLVLSRFAGAAEQLREALLINPHDVNEMASTLDRALTMPRQERWARYNRLRQRVETYDVTNWRDSFMQTFASSDDDPVNVFAKNKLGAA
;
A
#
# COMPACT_ATOMS: atom_id res chain seq x y z
N MET A 1 52.07 -71.89 -53.15
CA MET A 1 51.13 -72.90 -52.66
C MET A 1 50.19 -72.20 -51.70
N ASP A 2 48.91 -72.34 -51.98
CA ASP A 2 47.77 -71.87 -51.19
C ASP A 2 47.89 -72.21 -49.68
N THR A 3 47.25 -71.40 -48.82
CA THR A 3 45.93 -71.72 -48.24
C THR A 3 45.57 -70.84 -47.01
N ASN A 4 44.30 -70.39 -46.99
CA ASN A 4 43.32 -70.31 -45.88
C ASN A 4 43.60 -69.42 -44.63
N ALA A 5 42.64 -68.81 -43.92
CA ALA A 5 41.16 -68.79 -43.93
C ALA A 5 40.59 -67.69 -42.98
N THR A 6 39.36 -67.23 -43.27
CA THR A 6 38.23 -66.77 -42.40
C THR A 6 38.42 -65.79 -41.21
N SER A 7 37.73 -64.64 -41.24
CA SER A 7 36.62 -64.29 -40.30
C SER A 7 36.02 -62.90 -40.59
N VAL A 8 34.78 -62.70 -40.15
CA VAL A 8 33.77 -61.69 -40.53
C VAL A 8 33.41 -60.90 -39.23
N LYS A 9 33.14 -59.59 -39.11
CA LYS A 9 32.13 -58.71 -39.74
C LYS A 9 32.22 -57.26 -39.19
N LEU A 10 31.94 -56.27 -40.05
CA LEU A 10 31.18 -54.98 -39.92
C LEU A 10 31.31 -54.12 -38.63
N GLY A 11 31.44 -52.79 -38.65
CA GLY A 11 31.35 -51.78 -39.71
C GLY A 11 31.55 -50.35 -39.15
N MET A 12 32.47 -49.62 -39.81
CA MET A 12 32.64 -48.18 -40.12
C MET A 12 31.66 -47.08 -39.63
N PRO A 13 32.02 -45.77 -39.73
CA PRO A 13 33.38 -45.16 -39.67
C PRO A 13 33.50 -43.82 -38.90
N ASP A 14 34.71 -43.64 -38.35
CA ASP A 14 35.63 -42.49 -38.39
C ASP A 14 35.18 -41.04 -38.16
N ASN A 15 35.56 -40.55 -36.98
CA ASN A 15 35.76 -39.14 -36.63
C ASN A 15 37.28 -38.90 -36.51
N GLN A 16 37.90 -38.22 -37.48
CA GLN A 16 39.30 -37.78 -37.37
C GLN A 16 39.38 -36.38 -36.79
N LYS A 17 40.06 -36.31 -35.65
CA LYS A 17 40.39 -35.13 -34.86
C LYS A 17 41.39 -34.22 -35.57
N ALA A 18 41.04 -32.93 -35.52
CA ALA A 18 41.83 -31.73 -35.19
C ALA A 18 43.17 -31.47 -35.90
N PRO A 19 43.44 -30.18 -36.18
CA PRO A 19 44.43 -29.52 -35.34
C PRO A 19 44.02 -28.12 -34.84
N ALA A 20 44.84 -27.64 -33.91
CA ALA A 20 44.73 -26.46 -33.06
C ALA A 20 44.22 -25.17 -33.75
N ASN A 21 43.24 -24.54 -33.10
CA ASN A 21 42.56 -23.34 -33.56
C ASN A 21 43.21 -22.08 -32.95
N THR A 22 43.63 -21.17 -33.83
CA THR A 22 44.07 -19.81 -33.53
C THR A 22 42.88 -18.90 -33.24
N ALA A 23 43.11 -17.93 -32.35
CA ALA A 23 42.18 -16.89 -31.92
C ALA A 23 41.35 -16.30 -33.07
N GLY A 24 40.03 -16.47 -32.96
CA GLY A 24 38.99 -15.82 -33.74
C GLY A 24 37.94 -15.29 -32.78
N GLU A 25 37.48 -14.08 -33.05
CA GLU A 25 36.55 -13.26 -32.29
C GLU A 25 35.29 -14.05 -31.90
N ASP A 26 35.07 -14.23 -30.59
CA ASP A 26 33.77 -14.64 -30.06
C ASP A 26 32.82 -13.44 -30.17
N GLU A 27 31.89 -13.51 -31.13
CA GLU A 27 30.70 -12.68 -31.15
C GLU A 27 29.99 -12.80 -29.79
N PRO A 28 29.59 -11.69 -29.15
CA PRO A 28 28.83 -11.77 -27.93
C PRO A 28 27.47 -12.39 -28.24
N VAL A 29 27.24 -13.57 -27.68
CA VAL A 29 25.91 -14.19 -27.53
C VAL A 29 24.93 -13.11 -27.13
N GLY A 30 23.96 -12.85 -28.01
CA GLY A 30 23.01 -11.75 -27.89
C GLY A 30 22.45 -11.67 -26.49
N ALA A 31 22.70 -10.54 -25.82
CA ALA A 31 21.90 -10.13 -24.68
C ALA A 31 20.46 -10.10 -25.19
N ALA A 32 19.59 -10.93 -24.61
CA ALA A 32 18.16 -10.77 -24.78
C ALA A 32 17.84 -9.31 -24.44
N GLU A 33 17.43 -8.53 -25.44
CA GLU A 33 16.84 -7.22 -25.21
C GLU A 33 15.72 -7.45 -24.18
N LYS A 34 15.89 -6.91 -22.98
CA LYS A 34 14.76 -6.76 -22.07
C LYS A 34 13.82 -5.82 -22.79
N ASP A 35 12.77 -6.36 -23.40
CA ASP A 35 11.62 -5.62 -23.91
C ASP A 35 11.02 -4.84 -22.74
N ASN A 36 11.58 -3.66 -22.47
CA ASN A 36 11.23 -2.86 -21.32
C ASN A 36 9.97 -2.07 -21.71
N LYS A 37 8.83 -2.77 -21.72
CA LYS A 37 7.51 -2.18 -21.99
C LYS A 37 7.32 -0.95 -21.11
N ARG A 38 6.85 0.14 -21.70
CA ARG A 38 6.64 1.41 -20.98
C ARG A 38 5.53 1.24 -19.94
N LEU A 39 5.81 1.65 -18.71
CA LEU A 39 4.85 1.62 -17.62
C LEU A 39 4.03 2.91 -17.59
N VAL A 40 2.71 2.77 -17.52
CA VAL A 40 1.77 3.89 -17.36
C VAL A 40 1.06 3.75 -16.02
N VAL A 41 1.49 4.53 -15.02
CA VAL A 41 0.86 4.58 -13.70
C VAL A 41 -0.31 5.55 -13.74
N VAL A 42 -1.48 5.10 -13.25
CA VAL A 42 -2.66 5.95 -13.09
C VAL A 42 -3.11 5.93 -11.65
N SER A 43 -3.16 7.09 -11.01
CA SER A 43 -3.66 7.24 -9.65
C SER A 43 -4.58 8.45 -9.53
N ASN A 44 -5.43 8.47 -8.50
CA ASN A 44 -6.32 9.61 -8.30
C ASN A 44 -5.51 10.91 -8.22
N ARG A 45 -4.41 10.95 -7.45
CA ARG A 45 -3.53 12.12 -7.34
C ARG A 45 -2.12 11.78 -7.80
N VAL A 46 -1.52 12.66 -8.59
CA VAL A 46 -0.11 12.55 -8.98
C VAL A 46 0.77 13.21 -7.90
N ALA A 47 1.88 12.58 -7.55
CA ALA A 47 2.86 13.19 -6.67
C ALA A 47 3.51 14.41 -7.34
N ASN A 48 3.76 15.47 -6.58
CA ASN A 48 4.52 16.61 -7.06
C ASN A 48 6.02 16.27 -7.00
N LEU A 49 6.60 15.95 -8.15
CA LEU A 49 8.00 15.56 -8.29
C LEU A 49 9.02 16.64 -7.86
N ASN A 50 8.58 17.88 -7.64
CA ASN A 50 9.41 19.01 -7.23
C ASN A 50 9.26 19.34 -5.73
N ALA A 51 8.30 18.75 -5.04
CA ALA A 51 8.13 18.94 -3.61
C ALA A 51 9.14 18.07 -2.85
N LYS A 52 10.13 18.70 -2.20
CA LYS A 52 11.03 18.05 -1.21
C LYS A 52 10.28 17.32 -0.07
N ALA A 53 8.96 17.50 0.03
CA ALA A 53 8.10 17.05 1.14
C ALA A 53 7.17 15.87 0.80
N GLN A 54 7.26 15.25 -0.37
CA GLN A 54 6.51 14.02 -0.69
C GLN A 54 7.41 12.79 -0.73
N THR A 55 7.99 12.45 0.42
CA THR A 55 8.79 11.24 0.62
C THR A 55 7.94 10.03 1.02
N GLY A 56 6.69 9.92 0.55
CA GLY A 56 5.89 8.71 0.78
C GLY A 56 6.49 7.53 0.01
N GLY A 57 6.71 6.38 0.66
CA GLY A 57 7.35 5.21 0.03
C GLY A 57 6.73 4.78 -1.31
N LEU A 58 5.41 4.93 -1.45
CA LEU A 58 4.68 4.68 -2.71
C LEU A 58 5.12 5.61 -3.85
N ALA A 59 5.26 6.93 -3.61
CA ALA A 59 5.63 7.88 -4.65
C ALA A 59 7.08 7.69 -5.10
N VAL A 60 7.97 7.32 -4.18
CA VAL A 60 9.37 6.99 -4.49
C VAL A 60 9.43 5.72 -5.34
N ALA A 61 8.78 4.64 -4.91
CA ALA A 61 8.82 3.37 -5.64
C ALA A 61 8.18 3.43 -7.02
N LEU A 62 7.06 4.14 -7.16
CA LEU A 62 6.44 4.41 -8.45
C LEU A 62 7.34 5.30 -9.30
N GLY A 63 7.96 6.33 -8.72
CA GLY A 63 8.94 7.17 -9.39
C GLY A 63 10.11 6.37 -9.97
N ASP A 64 10.73 5.50 -9.18
CA ASP A 64 11.83 4.64 -9.63
C ASP A 64 11.40 3.66 -10.73
N ALA A 65 10.21 3.07 -10.59
CA ALA A 65 9.62 2.18 -11.60
C ALA A 65 9.41 2.88 -12.95
N LEU A 66 8.86 4.09 -12.88
CA LEU A 66 8.56 4.89 -14.05
C LEU A 66 9.84 5.42 -14.70
N SER A 67 10.80 5.93 -13.93
CA SER A 67 12.08 6.38 -14.49
C SER A 67 12.84 5.25 -15.19
N ALA A 68 12.82 4.02 -14.64
CA ALA A 68 13.47 2.87 -15.26
C ALA A 68 12.80 2.40 -16.57
N SER A 69 11.55 2.78 -16.82
CA SER A 69 10.74 2.35 -17.98
C SER A 69 10.36 3.49 -18.92
N GLN A 70 10.96 4.68 -18.74
CA GLN A 70 10.58 5.91 -19.43
C GLN A 70 9.06 6.19 -19.37
N GLY A 71 8.49 5.92 -18.19
CA GLY A 71 7.06 5.78 -17.96
C GLY A 71 6.28 7.08 -17.85
N LEU A 72 4.96 6.93 -17.86
CA LEU A 72 3.98 8.00 -17.71
C LEU A 72 3.26 7.87 -16.35
N TRP A 73 3.19 8.96 -15.58
CA TRP A 73 2.28 9.07 -14.44
C TRP A 73 1.11 10.00 -14.79
N PHE A 74 -0.09 9.44 -14.88
CA PHE A 74 -1.33 10.17 -15.14
C PHE A 74 -2.23 10.28 -13.90
N GLY A 75 -2.88 11.43 -13.71
CA GLY A 75 -3.89 11.60 -12.64
C GLY A 75 -4.36 13.04 -12.39
N TRP A 76 -5.00 13.28 -11.26
CA TRP A 76 -5.39 14.63 -10.83
C TRP A 76 -4.18 15.43 -10.32
N SER A 77 -4.11 16.69 -10.70
CA SER A 77 -3.11 17.66 -10.23
C SER A 77 -3.21 17.96 -8.72
N GLY A 78 -4.40 17.83 -8.14
CA GLY A 78 -4.74 18.34 -6.82
C GLY A 78 -5.49 19.68 -6.83
N GLU A 79 -5.64 20.30 -8.01
CA GLU A 79 -6.30 21.60 -8.18
C GLU A 79 -7.72 21.46 -8.76
N THR A 80 -8.58 22.43 -8.45
CA THR A 80 -9.92 22.51 -9.01
C THR A 80 -10.05 23.71 -9.94
N SER A 81 -10.63 23.51 -11.13
CA SER A 81 -10.85 24.56 -12.12
C SER A 81 -12.23 24.44 -12.76
N VAL A 82 -12.93 25.58 -12.93
CA VAL A 82 -14.24 25.60 -13.61
C VAL A 82 -14.15 25.17 -15.08
N ASP A 83 -13.00 25.43 -15.71
CA ASP A 83 -12.73 25.10 -17.12
C ASP A 83 -12.01 23.75 -17.28
N ALA A 84 -11.94 22.93 -16.21
CA ALA A 84 -11.19 21.67 -16.21
C ALA A 84 -11.63 20.68 -17.30
N LYS A 85 -12.90 20.68 -17.72
CA LYS A 85 -13.41 19.83 -18.81
C LYS A 85 -12.99 20.33 -20.21
N ALA A 86 -12.65 21.60 -20.34
CA ALA A 86 -12.23 22.23 -21.60
C ALA A 86 -10.69 22.31 -21.74
N THR A 87 -9.95 21.90 -20.72
CA THR A 87 -8.50 22.04 -20.66
C THR A 87 -7.83 20.71 -20.97
N MET A 88 -6.83 20.74 -21.86
CA MET A 88 -6.02 19.56 -22.17
C MET A 88 -5.14 19.17 -20.96
N PRO A 89 -4.77 17.89 -20.82
CA PRO A 89 -3.84 17.46 -19.77
C PRO A 89 -2.55 18.29 -19.82
N LYS A 90 -2.11 18.75 -18.65
CA LYS A 90 -0.80 19.40 -18.49
C LYS A 90 0.27 18.31 -18.45
N ILE A 91 1.23 18.38 -19.38
CA ILE A 91 2.31 17.40 -19.50
C ILE A 91 3.64 18.04 -19.09
N GLU A 92 4.37 17.39 -18.18
CA GLU A 92 5.70 17.77 -17.73
C GLU A 92 6.64 16.57 -17.80
N THR A 93 7.81 16.73 -18.42
CA THR A 93 8.85 15.68 -18.46
C THR A 93 10.02 16.07 -17.56
N LYS A 94 10.41 15.17 -16.66
CA LYS A 94 11.55 15.33 -15.75
C LYS A 94 12.45 14.10 -15.84
N GLY A 95 13.58 14.25 -16.54
CA GLY A 95 14.42 13.10 -16.88
C GLY A 95 13.65 12.13 -17.75
N ASP A 96 13.65 10.85 -17.36
CA ASP A 96 12.91 9.77 -18.04
C ASP A 96 11.44 9.64 -17.62
N LEU A 97 10.97 10.44 -16.66
CA LEU A 97 9.59 10.38 -16.19
C LEU A 97 8.73 11.47 -16.85
N THR A 98 7.63 11.07 -17.48
CA THR A 98 6.58 11.98 -17.94
C THR A 98 5.43 11.99 -16.95
N VAL A 99 4.95 13.18 -16.58
CA VAL A 99 3.78 13.39 -15.74
C VAL A 99 2.71 14.09 -16.56
N ALA A 100 1.51 13.55 -16.56
CA ALA A 100 0.34 14.17 -17.16
C ALA A 100 -0.75 14.37 -16.11
N THR A 101 -1.21 15.60 -15.93
CA THR A 101 -2.24 15.92 -14.93
C THR A 101 -3.45 16.61 -15.53
N ILE A 102 -4.63 16.26 -15.04
CA ILE A 102 -5.87 17.00 -15.26
C ILE A 102 -6.34 17.64 -13.95
N ASP A 103 -7.11 18.73 -14.05
CA ASP A 103 -7.82 19.31 -12.92
C ASP A 103 -9.23 18.69 -12.80
N LEU A 104 -9.85 18.80 -11.63
CA LEU A 104 -11.27 18.48 -11.44
C LEU A 104 -12.12 19.76 -11.50
N THR A 105 -13.35 19.68 -11.99
CA THR A 105 -14.31 20.77 -11.76
C THR A 105 -14.75 20.80 -10.30
N PRO A 106 -15.30 21.91 -9.79
CA PRO A 106 -15.89 21.95 -8.45
C PRO A 106 -16.99 20.88 -8.25
N GLU A 107 -17.80 20.63 -9.29
CA GLU A 107 -18.82 19.57 -9.29
C GLU A 107 -18.19 18.17 -9.18
N GLU A 108 -17.12 17.89 -9.92
CA GLU A 108 -16.42 16.61 -9.83
C GLU A 108 -15.69 16.45 -8.48
N MET A 109 -15.14 17.53 -7.93
CA MET A 109 -14.55 17.50 -6.60
C MET A 109 -15.59 17.11 -5.54
N GLU A 110 -16.80 17.67 -5.61
CA GLU A 110 -17.89 17.35 -4.69
C GLU A 110 -18.48 15.97 -4.95
N GLY A 111 -18.83 15.63 -6.19
CA GLY A 111 -19.54 14.40 -6.52
C GLY A 111 -18.66 13.15 -6.57
N TYR A 112 -17.48 13.24 -7.20
CA TYR A 112 -16.57 12.10 -7.35
C TYR A 112 -15.67 11.93 -6.11
N TYR A 113 -14.88 12.95 -5.75
CA TYR A 113 -13.85 12.79 -4.72
C TYR A 113 -14.43 12.87 -3.30
N LEU A 114 -15.08 13.98 -2.93
CA LEU A 114 -15.68 14.13 -1.61
C LEU A 114 -16.93 13.26 -1.47
N GLY A 115 -17.68 13.07 -2.55
CA GLY A 115 -18.92 12.32 -2.65
C GLY A 115 -18.68 10.82 -2.71
N TYR A 116 -18.88 10.20 -3.87
CA TYR A 116 -18.93 8.74 -3.98
C TYR A 116 -17.65 8.06 -3.48
N ALA A 117 -16.46 8.56 -3.83
CA ALA A 117 -15.22 7.93 -3.39
C ALA A 117 -15.05 7.97 -1.85
N ASN A 118 -15.22 9.13 -1.20
CA ASN A 118 -14.89 9.29 0.22
C ASN A 118 -16.08 9.24 1.20
N ARG A 119 -17.32 9.37 0.71
CA ARG A 119 -18.56 9.17 1.50
C ARG A 119 -19.25 7.85 1.23
N CYS A 120 -19.06 7.22 0.08
CA CYS A 120 -19.64 5.90 -0.20
C CYS A 120 -18.60 4.78 -0.11
N LEU A 121 -17.58 4.79 -0.97
CA LEU A 121 -16.61 3.68 -1.07
C LEU A 121 -15.71 3.60 0.17
N TRP A 122 -15.04 4.68 0.56
CA TRP A 122 -14.12 4.68 1.71
C TRP A 122 -14.74 4.08 2.98
N PRO A 123 -15.89 4.56 3.51
CA PRO A 123 -16.49 3.96 4.69
C PRO A 123 -16.88 2.50 4.46
N SER A 124 -17.44 2.15 3.31
CA SER A 124 -17.87 0.78 3.01
C SER A 124 -16.69 -0.21 2.98
N LEU A 125 -15.61 0.14 2.30
CA LEU A 125 -14.38 -0.67 2.21
C LEU A 125 -13.71 -0.83 3.59
N HIS A 126 -13.95 0.10 4.51
CA HIS A 126 -13.43 0.04 5.89
C HIS A 126 -14.47 -0.45 6.92
N TYR A 127 -15.50 -1.19 6.48
CA TYR A 127 -16.50 -1.81 7.36
C TYR A 127 -17.32 -0.80 8.19
N ARG A 128 -17.47 0.42 7.68
CA ARG A 128 -18.24 1.52 8.29
C ARG A 128 -19.48 1.87 7.46
N LEU A 129 -20.29 0.86 7.14
CA LEU A 129 -21.57 1.08 6.44
C LEU A 129 -22.48 2.06 7.18
N ASP A 130 -22.36 2.16 8.50
CA ASP A 130 -23.04 3.15 9.33
C ASP A 130 -22.69 4.61 8.97
N LEU A 131 -21.55 4.85 8.33
CA LEU A 131 -21.09 6.15 7.85
C LEU A 131 -21.24 6.32 6.34
N ALA A 132 -21.61 5.27 5.61
CA ALA A 132 -21.67 5.30 4.16
C ALA A 132 -22.89 6.10 3.67
N LEU A 133 -22.63 7.13 2.87
CA LEU A 133 -23.63 7.95 2.20
C LEU A 133 -23.40 7.88 0.70
N CYS A 134 -24.20 7.04 0.06
CA CYS A 134 -24.17 6.77 -1.37
C CYS A 134 -25.44 7.35 -1.99
N ASN A 135 -25.31 8.37 -2.84
CA ASN A 135 -26.42 8.89 -3.62
C ASN A 135 -26.15 8.71 -5.12
N GLU A 136 -27.22 8.65 -5.91
CA GLU A 136 -27.17 8.36 -7.35
C GLU A 136 -26.41 9.45 -8.13
N GLU A 137 -26.59 10.72 -7.75
CA GLU A 137 -25.95 11.87 -8.40
C GLU A 137 -24.42 11.79 -8.31
N HIS A 138 -23.88 11.55 -7.12
CA HIS A 138 -22.46 11.36 -6.88
C HIS A 138 -21.93 10.10 -7.57
N ALA A 139 -22.72 9.02 -7.61
CA ALA A 139 -22.34 7.81 -8.32
C ALA A 139 -22.19 8.09 -9.83
N ASN A 140 -23.13 8.81 -10.44
CA ASN A 140 -23.06 9.19 -11.85
C ASN A 140 -21.80 10.03 -12.12
N ILE A 141 -21.55 11.05 -11.31
CA ILE A 141 -20.33 11.88 -11.42
C ILE A 141 -19.06 11.00 -11.28
N TYR A 142 -19.07 10.02 -10.38
CA TYR A 142 -17.92 9.12 -10.20
C TYR A 142 -17.57 8.30 -11.45
N PHE A 143 -18.60 7.75 -12.11
CA PHE A 143 -18.40 7.02 -13.35
C PHE A 143 -18.05 7.95 -14.52
N GLU A 144 -18.65 9.15 -14.60
CA GLU A 144 -18.31 10.16 -15.61
C GLU A 144 -16.87 10.64 -15.50
N VAL A 145 -16.37 10.87 -14.29
CA VAL A 145 -14.96 11.24 -14.05
C VAL A 145 -14.03 10.12 -14.53
N ASN A 146 -14.35 8.85 -14.26
CA ASN A 146 -13.56 7.72 -14.78
C ASN A 146 -13.56 7.66 -16.32
N ALA A 147 -14.69 7.94 -16.96
CA ALA A 147 -14.79 8.04 -18.42
C ALA A 147 -13.95 9.19 -18.98
N ARG A 148 -13.87 10.32 -18.26
CA ARG A 148 -13.03 11.49 -18.59
C ARG A 148 -11.54 11.21 -18.39
N PHE A 149 -11.17 10.48 -17.33
CA PHE A 149 -9.80 10.00 -17.14
C PHE A 149 -9.37 9.13 -18.32
N ALA A 150 -10.20 8.17 -18.75
CA ALA A 150 -9.92 7.33 -19.91
C ALA A 150 -9.83 8.13 -21.23
N GLU A 151 -10.72 9.12 -21.42
CA GLU A 151 -10.71 10.00 -22.59
C GLU A 151 -9.40 10.80 -22.71
N ASN A 152 -8.91 11.33 -21.59
CA ASN A 152 -7.67 12.09 -21.56
C ASN A 152 -6.43 11.19 -21.64
N LEU A 153 -6.50 9.97 -21.09
CA LEU A 153 -5.37 9.04 -21.11
C LEU A 153 -5.14 8.40 -22.48
N MET A 154 -6.21 7.98 -23.18
CA MET A 154 -6.11 7.23 -24.44
C MET A 154 -5.15 7.83 -25.48
N PRO A 155 -5.18 9.15 -25.76
CA PRO A 155 -4.27 9.77 -26.74
C PRO A 155 -2.79 9.71 -26.38
N MET A 156 -2.45 9.43 -25.12
CA MET A 156 -1.07 9.34 -24.62
C MET A 156 -0.54 7.90 -24.57
N LEU A 157 -1.39 6.91 -24.84
CA LEU A 157 -1.01 5.50 -24.81
C LEU A 157 -0.33 5.06 -26.11
N GLU A 158 0.65 4.19 -25.96
CA GLU A 158 1.41 3.57 -27.03
C GLU A 158 1.14 2.06 -27.08
N PRO A 159 1.19 1.44 -28.29
CA PRO A 159 1.09 -0.01 -28.40
C PRO A 159 2.13 -0.72 -27.53
N GLY A 160 1.67 -1.62 -26.66
CA GLY A 160 2.55 -2.38 -25.76
C GLY A 160 2.71 -1.77 -24.36
N ASP A 161 2.12 -0.59 -24.10
CA ASP A 161 2.08 -0.01 -22.75
C ASP A 161 1.49 -0.99 -21.72
N MET A 162 2.05 -0.96 -20.52
CA MET A 162 1.52 -1.65 -19.35
C MET A 162 0.88 -0.63 -18.42
N ILE A 163 -0.43 -0.67 -18.28
CA ILE A 163 -1.18 0.33 -17.49
C ILE A 163 -1.40 -0.20 -16.07
N TRP A 164 -0.90 0.51 -15.06
CA TRP A 164 -1.07 0.16 -13.66
C TRP A 164 -1.92 1.19 -12.93
N VAL A 165 -3.15 0.82 -12.63
CA VAL A 165 -4.17 1.66 -12.01
C VAL A 165 -4.17 1.46 -10.49
N HIS A 166 -4.22 2.56 -9.75
CA HIS A 166 -4.19 2.53 -8.29
C HIS A 166 -5.47 3.06 -7.65
N ASP A 167 -6.00 2.20 -6.77
CA ASP A 167 -6.95 2.49 -5.71
C ASP A 167 -8.42 2.70 -6.10
N TYR A 168 -9.28 2.67 -5.07
CA TYR A 168 -10.75 2.63 -5.16
C TYR A 168 -11.40 3.78 -5.95
N HIS A 169 -10.68 4.88 -6.19
CA HIS A 169 -11.17 6.00 -6.99
C HIS A 169 -11.34 5.63 -8.47
N LEU A 170 -10.56 4.66 -8.96
CA LEU A 170 -10.39 4.36 -10.38
C LEU A 170 -10.83 2.94 -10.76
N ILE A 171 -11.73 2.34 -9.98
CA ILE A 171 -12.27 1.00 -10.26
C ILE A 171 -12.84 0.88 -11.69
N PRO A 172 -13.61 1.85 -12.21
CA PRO A 172 -14.16 1.77 -13.57
C PRO A 172 -13.16 1.98 -14.71
N LEU A 173 -11.91 2.37 -14.43
CA LEU A 173 -11.02 2.90 -15.47
C LEU A 173 -10.69 1.88 -16.57
N ALA A 174 -10.48 0.61 -16.24
CA ALA A 174 -10.22 -0.42 -17.24
C ALA A 174 -11.41 -0.63 -18.19
N GLU A 175 -12.64 -0.60 -17.67
CA GLU A 175 -13.85 -0.70 -18.49
C GLU A 175 -13.90 0.45 -19.51
N GLU A 176 -13.66 1.68 -19.05
CA GLU A 176 -13.71 2.87 -19.89
C GLU A 176 -12.59 2.91 -20.94
N LEU A 177 -11.37 2.47 -20.60
CA LEU A 177 -10.27 2.34 -21.55
C LEU A 177 -10.57 1.28 -22.61
N LYS A 178 -11.03 0.08 -22.20
CA LYS A 178 -11.37 -1.01 -23.13
C LYS A 178 -12.54 -0.63 -24.06
N ARG A 179 -13.55 0.09 -23.55
CA ARG A 179 -14.67 0.64 -24.35
C ARG A 179 -14.19 1.61 -25.45
N ARG A 180 -13.03 2.23 -25.27
CA ARG A 180 -12.38 3.16 -26.22
C ARG A 180 -11.36 2.50 -27.13
N GLY A 181 -11.27 1.17 -27.12
CA GLY A 181 -10.37 0.40 -27.98
C GLY A 181 -8.96 0.22 -27.43
N CYS A 182 -8.73 0.49 -26.13
CA CYS A 182 -7.47 0.15 -25.49
C CYS A 182 -7.23 -1.36 -25.53
N THR A 183 -6.11 -1.77 -26.14
CA THR A 183 -5.66 -3.18 -26.19
C THR A 183 -4.51 -3.46 -25.23
N SER A 184 -3.99 -2.42 -24.56
CA SER A 184 -2.95 -2.53 -23.55
C SER A 184 -3.41 -3.35 -22.37
N ARG A 185 -2.45 -3.99 -21.70
CA ARG A 185 -2.69 -4.72 -20.47
C ARG A 185 -2.93 -3.73 -19.34
N ILE A 186 -3.93 -4.00 -18.50
CA ILE A 186 -4.37 -3.10 -17.42
C ILE A 186 -4.42 -3.87 -16.10
N GLY A 187 -3.55 -3.49 -15.17
CA GLY A 187 -3.50 -4.00 -13.81
C GLY A 187 -4.12 -3.00 -12.84
N PHE A 188 -4.71 -3.50 -11.76
CA PHE A 188 -5.25 -2.69 -10.67
C PHE A 188 -4.60 -3.09 -9.36
N PHE A 189 -4.33 -2.13 -8.48
CA PHE A 189 -3.95 -2.41 -7.10
C PHE A 189 -4.82 -1.62 -6.12
N LEU A 190 -5.55 -2.33 -5.26
CA LEU A 190 -6.39 -1.74 -4.21
C LEU A 190 -5.56 -1.50 -2.95
N HIS A 191 -5.40 -0.23 -2.56
CA HIS A 191 -4.59 0.11 -1.37
C HIS A 191 -5.38 0.00 -0.07
N THR A 192 -6.71 0.15 -0.16
CA THR A 192 -7.66 -0.05 0.93
C THR A 192 -8.00 -1.53 1.11
N PRO A 193 -8.65 -1.94 2.22
CA PRO A 193 -9.15 -3.30 2.34
C PRO A 193 -10.21 -3.60 1.27
N PHE A 194 -10.34 -4.87 0.91
CA PHE A 194 -11.55 -5.36 0.23
C PHE A 194 -12.46 -6.01 1.28
N PRO A 195 -13.68 -5.47 1.51
CA PRO A 195 -14.51 -5.89 2.62
C PRO A 195 -15.15 -7.25 2.34
N SER A 196 -15.77 -7.85 3.36
CA SER A 196 -16.45 -9.14 3.17
C SER A 196 -17.52 -9.04 2.08
N PRO A 197 -17.84 -10.14 1.38
CA PRO A 197 -18.81 -10.14 0.30
C PRO A 197 -20.15 -9.50 0.67
N GLU A 198 -20.61 -9.70 1.90
CA GLU A 198 -21.87 -9.16 2.41
C GLU A 198 -21.83 -7.64 2.57
N ILE A 199 -20.69 -7.10 3.05
CA ILE A 199 -20.47 -5.65 3.15
C ILE A 199 -20.38 -5.05 1.75
N PHE A 200 -19.60 -5.66 0.85
CA PHE A 200 -19.46 -5.15 -0.53
C PHE A 200 -20.79 -5.21 -1.27
N ALA A 201 -21.58 -6.27 -1.08
CA ALA A 201 -22.91 -6.42 -1.68
C ALA A 201 -23.93 -5.39 -1.19
N ALA A 202 -23.70 -4.76 -0.03
CA ALA A 202 -24.52 -3.67 0.48
C ALA A 202 -24.18 -2.30 -0.16
N VAL A 203 -23.05 -2.18 -0.86
CA VAL A 203 -22.66 -0.94 -1.54
C VAL A 203 -23.56 -0.70 -2.76
N PRO A 204 -24.18 0.48 -2.90
CA PRO A 204 -24.90 0.84 -4.11
C PRO A 204 -24.00 0.79 -5.35
N HIS A 205 -24.52 0.23 -6.44
CA HIS A 205 -23.79 -0.06 -7.68
C HIS A 205 -22.66 -1.10 -7.55
N GLN A 206 -22.63 -1.89 -6.47
CA GLN A 206 -21.65 -2.98 -6.30
C GLN A 206 -21.52 -3.88 -7.52
N LYS A 207 -22.61 -4.19 -8.23
CA LYS A 207 -22.55 -5.05 -9.42
C LYS A 207 -21.67 -4.43 -10.50
N ARG A 208 -21.90 -3.15 -10.81
CA ARG A 208 -21.11 -2.39 -11.78
C ARG A 208 -19.64 -2.26 -11.34
N LEU A 209 -19.39 -2.07 -10.04
CA LEU A 209 -18.02 -2.04 -9.50
C LEU A 209 -17.32 -3.40 -9.60
N GLY A 210 -18.03 -4.49 -9.29
CA GLY A 210 -17.53 -5.86 -9.43
C GLY A 210 -17.23 -6.19 -10.89
N ASP A 211 -18.16 -5.88 -11.80
CA ASP A 211 -17.98 -6.05 -13.24
C ASP A 211 -16.77 -5.26 -13.75
N ALA A 212 -16.58 -4.02 -13.26
CA ALA A 212 -15.42 -3.20 -13.59
C ALA A 212 -14.10 -3.78 -13.08
N LEU A 213 -14.06 -4.32 -11.85
CA LEU A 213 -12.88 -5.01 -11.33
C LEU A 213 -12.49 -6.22 -12.18
N MET A 214 -13.47 -6.95 -12.71
CA MET A 214 -13.22 -8.08 -13.63
C MET A 214 -12.68 -7.63 -15.00
N ARG A 215 -12.66 -6.33 -15.33
CA ARG A 215 -12.05 -5.82 -16.57
C ARG A 215 -10.55 -5.65 -16.51
N PHE A 216 -9.93 -5.72 -15.33
CA PHE A 216 -8.48 -5.71 -15.20
C PHE A 216 -7.90 -7.10 -15.47
N ASP A 217 -6.71 -7.17 -16.06
CA ASP A 217 -6.02 -8.44 -16.31
C ASP A 217 -5.39 -8.97 -15.01
N VAL A 218 -5.04 -8.08 -14.08
CA VAL A 218 -4.58 -8.41 -12.73
C VAL A 218 -5.26 -7.46 -11.73
N VAL A 219 -5.82 -8.01 -10.66
CA VAL A 219 -6.34 -7.27 -9.49
C VAL A 219 -5.49 -7.63 -8.27
N GLY A 220 -4.68 -6.69 -7.83
CA GLY A 220 -3.80 -6.83 -6.67
C GLY A 220 -4.42 -6.29 -5.38
N PHE A 221 -4.22 -7.03 -4.30
CA PHE A 221 -4.69 -6.70 -2.96
C PHE A 221 -3.54 -6.64 -1.94
N GLN A 222 -3.78 -5.98 -0.81
CA GLN A 222 -2.81 -5.86 0.27
C GLN A 222 -2.60 -7.17 1.04
N THR A 223 -3.68 -7.91 1.27
CA THR A 223 -3.70 -9.07 2.16
C THR A 223 -4.36 -10.28 1.52
N GLN A 224 -4.05 -11.46 2.06
CA GLN A 224 -4.74 -12.68 1.65
C GLN A 224 -6.24 -12.61 1.94
N SER A 225 -6.59 -12.03 3.09
CA SER A 225 -7.98 -11.82 3.50
C SER A 225 -8.78 -10.97 2.48
N ASP A 226 -8.17 -9.91 1.94
CA ASP A 226 -8.81 -9.04 0.95
C ASP A 226 -9.04 -9.79 -0.38
N ARG A 227 -8.04 -10.53 -0.85
CA ARG A 227 -8.16 -11.35 -2.08
C ARG A 227 -9.23 -12.43 -1.93
N GLU A 228 -9.27 -13.12 -0.79
CA GLU A 228 -10.28 -14.15 -0.52
C GLU A 228 -11.69 -13.56 -0.45
N ASN A 229 -11.85 -12.35 0.12
CA ASN A 229 -13.12 -11.65 0.09
C ASN A 229 -13.58 -11.34 -1.33
N PHE A 230 -12.66 -10.89 -2.20
CA PHE A 230 -12.98 -10.65 -3.60
C PHE A 230 -13.39 -11.94 -4.32
N ALA A 231 -12.63 -13.03 -4.17
CA ALA A 231 -12.97 -14.34 -4.74
C ALA A 231 -14.34 -14.84 -4.29
N ARG A 232 -14.65 -14.74 -2.98
CA ARG A 232 -15.97 -15.09 -2.44
C ARG A 232 -17.09 -14.21 -3.00
N TYR A 233 -16.84 -12.92 -3.21
CA TYR A 233 -17.81 -12.03 -3.83
C TYR A 233 -18.06 -12.39 -5.30
N VAL A 234 -17.00 -12.67 -6.07
CA VAL A 234 -17.12 -13.12 -7.47
C VAL A 234 -17.93 -14.42 -7.56
N CYS A 235 -17.63 -15.41 -6.74
CA CYS A 235 -18.36 -16.68 -6.75
C CYS A 235 -19.81 -16.53 -6.26
N GLY A 236 -20.03 -15.79 -5.17
CA GLY A 236 -21.33 -15.71 -4.50
C GLY A 236 -22.31 -14.71 -5.10
N PHE A 237 -21.82 -13.62 -5.70
CA PHE A 237 -22.66 -12.50 -6.15
C PHE A 237 -22.57 -12.22 -7.66
N MET A 238 -21.54 -12.71 -8.34
CA MET A 238 -21.37 -12.53 -9.79
C MET A 238 -21.55 -13.83 -10.59
N ASN A 239 -21.92 -14.93 -9.93
CA ASN A 239 -22.00 -16.27 -10.53
C ASN A 239 -20.68 -16.66 -11.22
N GLY A 240 -19.56 -16.22 -10.65
CA GLY A 240 -18.22 -16.55 -11.14
C GLY A 240 -17.66 -17.83 -10.53
N GLU A 241 -16.45 -18.16 -10.94
CA GLU A 241 -15.71 -19.33 -10.48
C GLU A 241 -14.24 -18.96 -10.23
N GLU A 242 -13.64 -19.61 -9.24
CA GLU A 242 -12.21 -19.59 -9.01
C GLU A 242 -11.56 -20.77 -9.76
N LEU A 243 -10.69 -20.44 -10.69
CA LEU A 243 -9.93 -21.38 -11.50
C LEU A 243 -8.56 -21.66 -10.85
N ALA A 244 -7.78 -22.55 -11.44
CA ALA A 244 -6.42 -22.79 -10.97
C ALA A 244 -5.53 -21.55 -11.12
N GLY A 245 -4.59 -21.35 -10.18
CA GLY A 245 -3.54 -20.33 -10.30
C GLY A 245 -4.01 -18.88 -10.11
N ASP A 246 -4.90 -18.65 -9.14
CA ASP A 246 -5.38 -17.32 -8.73
C ASP A 246 -6.27 -16.58 -9.76
N LEU A 247 -6.71 -17.30 -10.79
CA LEU A 247 -7.61 -16.79 -11.81
C LEU A 247 -9.06 -16.84 -11.32
N LEU A 248 -9.77 -15.72 -11.47
CA LEU A 248 -11.21 -15.62 -11.27
C LEU A 248 -11.88 -15.38 -12.61
N THR A 249 -13.01 -16.05 -12.86
CA THR A 249 -13.83 -15.83 -14.06
C THR A 249 -15.26 -15.47 -13.68
N ALA A 250 -15.83 -14.49 -14.35
CA ALA A 250 -17.24 -14.14 -14.24
C ALA A 250 -17.69 -13.42 -15.51
N GLN A 251 -18.90 -13.73 -15.99
CA GLN A 251 -19.53 -13.06 -17.13
C GLN A 251 -18.63 -12.97 -18.39
N GLY A 252 -17.84 -14.02 -18.65
CA GLY A 252 -16.93 -14.07 -19.80
C GLY A 252 -15.69 -13.18 -19.68
N GLN A 253 -15.38 -12.68 -18.49
CA GLN A 253 -14.13 -12.00 -18.17
C GLN A 253 -13.29 -12.86 -17.23
N THR A 254 -11.98 -12.77 -17.35
CA THR A 254 -11.03 -13.48 -16.46
C THR A 254 -9.99 -12.50 -15.96
N THR A 255 -9.72 -12.55 -14.66
CA THR A 255 -8.71 -11.71 -14.00
C THR A 255 -7.84 -12.54 -13.06
N ASN A 256 -6.57 -12.18 -12.92
CA ASN A 256 -5.70 -12.76 -11.90
C ASN A 256 -5.80 -11.94 -10.59
N ALA A 257 -6.37 -12.53 -9.54
CA ALA A 257 -6.52 -11.91 -8.24
C ALA A 257 -5.40 -12.33 -7.27
N ALA A 258 -4.44 -11.44 -7.02
CA ALA A 258 -3.22 -11.77 -6.29
C ALA A 258 -2.90 -10.80 -5.14
N VAL A 259 -2.00 -11.19 -4.26
CA VAL A 259 -1.64 -10.45 -3.04
C VAL A 259 -0.25 -9.85 -3.16
N PHE A 260 -0.16 -8.54 -2.98
CA PHE A 260 1.11 -7.79 -3.00
C PHE A 260 1.11 -6.81 -1.82
N PRO A 261 1.58 -7.22 -0.63
CA PRO A 261 1.57 -6.36 0.54
C PRO A 261 2.55 -5.18 0.36
N ILE A 262 2.05 -3.95 0.32
CA ILE A 262 2.92 -2.79 0.07
C ILE A 262 3.92 -2.56 1.21
N GLY A 263 5.19 -2.33 0.85
CA GLY A 263 6.28 -1.98 1.77
C GLY A 263 6.59 -0.49 1.83
N ILE A 264 7.73 -0.15 2.44
CA ILE A 264 8.29 1.21 2.50
C ILE A 264 9.71 1.22 1.92
N ASP A 265 10.25 2.40 1.64
CA ASP A 265 11.71 2.56 1.50
C ASP A 265 12.36 2.50 2.89
N VAL A 266 12.72 1.28 3.29
CA VAL A 266 13.28 0.98 4.62
C VAL A 266 14.60 1.72 4.82
N GLY A 267 15.47 1.72 3.80
CA GLY A 267 16.77 2.35 3.84
C GLY A 267 16.67 3.87 3.97
N GLY A 268 15.86 4.50 3.13
CA GLY A 268 15.61 5.93 3.17
C GLY A 268 15.03 6.39 4.51
N PHE A 269 14.00 5.71 5.00
CA PHE A 269 13.37 6.09 6.28
C PHE A 269 14.29 5.88 7.48
N ALA A 270 15.04 4.76 7.52
CA ALA A 270 16.02 4.51 8.57
C ALA A 270 17.14 5.57 8.56
N ASN A 271 17.56 6.05 7.39
CA ASN A 271 18.56 7.10 7.26
C ASN A 271 18.03 8.45 7.77
N LEU A 272 16.79 8.82 7.47
CA LEU A 272 16.14 10.01 8.04
C LEU A 272 16.11 9.95 9.56
N ALA A 273 15.77 8.78 10.13
CA ALA A 273 15.76 8.59 11.58
C ALA A 273 17.17 8.76 12.20
N LYS A 274 18.21 8.20 11.56
CA LYS A 274 19.61 8.28 12.02
C LYS A 274 20.19 9.69 11.93
N GLN A 275 19.77 10.51 10.99
CA GLN A 275 20.21 11.92 10.90
C GLN A 275 19.83 12.73 12.13
N GLY A 276 18.82 12.28 12.89
CA GLY A 276 18.46 12.87 14.18
C GLY A 276 19.36 12.47 15.35
N ASP A 277 20.24 11.47 15.20
CA ASP A 277 21.07 10.98 16.32
C ASP A 277 22.06 12.06 16.79
N GLY A 278 22.06 12.32 18.10
CA GLY A 278 22.90 13.35 18.72
C GLY A 278 22.30 14.76 18.73
N LEU A 279 21.13 14.97 18.09
CA LEU A 279 20.41 16.23 18.18
C LEU A 279 19.59 16.31 19.49
N PRO A 280 19.34 17.52 20.04
CA PRO A 280 18.49 17.70 21.23
C PRO A 280 17.06 17.25 20.95
N SER A 281 16.47 16.44 21.84
CA SER A 281 15.10 15.88 21.77
C SER A 281 14.08 16.86 21.18
N LEU A 282 13.22 16.37 20.28
CA LEU A 282 12.10 17.18 19.75
C LEU A 282 10.99 17.37 20.77
N LEU A 283 10.95 16.49 21.76
CA LEU A 283 9.93 16.48 22.79
C LEU A 283 10.42 17.23 24.03
N PRO A 284 9.51 17.84 24.81
CA PRO A 284 9.86 18.53 26.05
C PRO A 284 10.70 17.65 26.99
N GLU A 285 11.58 18.29 27.76
CA GLU A 285 12.37 17.57 28.78
C GLU A 285 11.45 16.87 29.79
N ALA A 286 11.89 15.70 30.25
CA ALA A 286 11.20 14.95 31.27
C ALA A 286 11.35 15.68 32.62
N PRO A 287 10.28 15.89 33.40
CA PRO A 287 10.36 16.56 34.71
C PRO A 287 11.37 15.90 35.66
N ASP A 288 11.42 14.57 35.67
CA ASP A 288 12.24 13.76 36.58
C ASP A 288 13.34 12.97 35.84
N GLY A 289 13.59 13.27 34.55
CA GLY A 289 14.61 12.63 33.73
C GLY A 289 14.27 11.25 33.14
N ASP A 290 13.20 10.57 33.59
CA ASP A 290 12.75 9.26 33.09
C ASP A 290 11.30 9.32 32.57
N MET A 291 11.14 9.67 31.29
CA MET A 291 9.83 9.75 30.63
C MET A 291 9.84 8.95 29.33
N LYS A 292 9.05 7.88 29.28
CA LYS A 292 8.82 7.10 28.06
C LYS A 292 7.77 7.77 27.19
N THR A 293 8.00 7.74 25.88
CA THR A 293 7.07 8.26 24.88
C THR A 293 6.35 7.12 24.17
N ILE A 294 5.03 7.17 24.16
CA ILE A 294 4.18 6.44 23.21
C ILE A 294 3.92 7.38 22.03
N ILE A 295 3.97 6.88 20.80
CA ILE A 295 3.67 7.66 19.61
C ILE A 295 2.57 7.03 18.77
N GLY A 296 1.66 7.88 18.30
CA GLY A 296 0.66 7.56 17.27
C GLY A 296 0.76 8.60 16.15
N VAL A 297 0.84 8.14 14.91
CA VAL A 297 0.90 9.01 13.72
C VAL A 297 -0.12 8.49 12.72
N ASP A 298 -1.21 9.24 12.53
CA ASP A 298 -2.25 8.84 11.58
C ASP A 298 -2.97 10.08 11.08
N ARG A 299 -3.43 10.09 9.84
CA ARG A 299 -4.41 11.11 9.41
C ARG A 299 -5.61 11.09 10.34
N LEU A 300 -6.23 12.25 10.58
CA LEU A 300 -7.44 12.34 11.38
C LEU A 300 -8.63 11.70 10.64
N ASP A 301 -8.74 10.39 10.71
CA ASP A 301 -9.70 9.57 9.96
C ASP A 301 -10.33 8.53 10.88
N TYR A 302 -11.64 8.31 10.73
CA TYR A 302 -12.42 7.41 11.60
C TYR A 302 -12.04 5.94 11.50
N THR A 303 -11.25 5.57 10.49
CA THR A 303 -10.68 4.23 10.35
C THR A 303 -9.53 3.96 11.33
N LYS A 304 -8.93 5.02 11.90
CA LYS A 304 -7.66 4.95 12.66
C LYS A 304 -7.79 4.66 14.15
N GLY A 305 -9.03 4.55 14.64
CA GLY A 305 -9.30 4.19 16.04
C GLY A 305 -8.72 5.18 17.04
N LEU A 306 -8.63 6.46 16.69
CA LEU A 306 -8.03 7.50 17.56
C LEU A 306 -8.78 7.67 18.89
N PRO A 307 -10.13 7.68 18.92
CA PRO A 307 -10.86 7.70 20.18
C PRO A 307 -10.56 6.48 21.06
N GLU A 308 -10.56 5.27 20.50
CA GLU A 308 -10.26 4.03 21.21
C GLU A 308 -8.84 4.02 21.76
N ARG A 309 -7.89 4.54 20.98
CA ARG A 309 -6.49 4.71 21.37
C ARG A 309 -6.32 5.64 22.58
N LEU A 310 -6.99 6.78 22.56
CA LEU A 310 -6.97 7.74 23.67
C LEU A 310 -7.62 7.16 24.93
N ARG A 311 -8.75 6.46 24.78
CA ARG A 311 -9.40 5.75 25.89
C ARG A 311 -8.50 4.67 26.49
N ALA A 312 -7.75 3.94 25.67
CA ALA A 312 -6.78 2.96 26.15
C ALA A 312 -5.62 3.59 26.92
N PHE A 313 -5.14 4.75 26.48
CA PHE A 313 -4.16 5.51 27.24
C PHE A 313 -4.73 6.05 28.56
N GLU A 314 -5.99 6.52 28.56
CA GLU A 314 -6.70 6.90 29.80
C GLU A 314 -6.78 5.70 30.77
N ALA A 315 -7.23 4.54 30.28
CA ALA A 315 -7.34 3.31 31.05
C ALA A 315 -5.98 2.81 31.57
N LEU A 316 -4.90 2.97 30.80
CA LEU A 316 -3.53 2.71 31.27
C LEU A 316 -3.21 3.55 32.51
N LEU A 317 -3.47 4.85 32.46
CA LEU A 317 -3.19 5.76 33.58
C LEU A 317 -4.09 5.49 34.80
N GLU A 318 -5.30 4.99 34.60
CA GLU A 318 -6.20 4.55 35.67
C GLU A 318 -5.72 3.26 36.35
N GLN A 319 -5.52 2.21 35.55
CA GLN A 319 -5.30 0.84 36.01
C GLN A 319 -3.86 0.59 36.44
N TYR A 320 -2.91 1.34 35.89
CA TYR A 320 -1.47 1.19 36.12
C TYR A 320 -0.87 2.54 36.56
N PRO A 321 -1.15 3.01 37.79
CA PRO A 321 -0.74 4.34 38.25
C PRO A 321 0.77 4.60 38.23
N GLN A 322 1.60 3.55 38.19
CA GLN A 322 3.06 3.66 38.06
C GLN A 322 3.50 4.44 36.82
N HIS A 323 2.68 4.48 35.76
CA HIS A 323 3.01 5.21 34.52
C HIS A 323 2.73 6.71 34.60
N ARG A 324 1.98 7.16 35.61
CA ARG A 324 1.72 8.60 35.80
C ARG A 324 3.04 9.31 36.03
N ARG A 325 3.26 10.44 35.33
CA ARG A 325 4.52 11.22 35.29
C ARG A 325 5.74 10.52 34.68
N HIS A 326 5.65 9.25 34.32
CA HIS A 326 6.74 8.49 33.69
C HIS A 326 6.45 8.15 32.22
N VAL A 327 5.23 8.43 31.75
CA VAL A 327 4.81 8.19 30.36
C VAL A 327 4.06 9.39 29.82
N ARG A 328 4.31 9.70 28.54
CA ARG A 328 3.49 10.61 27.74
C ARG A 328 3.07 9.96 26.43
N PHE A 329 1.97 10.43 25.89
CA PHE A 329 1.47 10.01 24.59
C PHE A 329 1.50 11.17 23.59
N VAL A 330 2.21 10.99 22.49
CA VAL A 330 2.29 11.95 21.38
C VAL A 330 1.41 11.45 20.24
N GLN A 331 0.35 12.19 19.94
CA GLN A 331 -0.55 11.91 18.81
C GLN A 331 -0.40 13.00 17.75
N ILE A 332 0.15 12.62 16.60
CA ILE A 332 0.21 13.47 15.41
C ILE A 332 -0.96 13.09 14.50
N ALA A 333 -1.81 14.06 14.19
CA ALA A 333 -3.02 13.86 13.41
C ALA A 333 -3.17 14.92 12.31
N PRO A 334 -2.47 14.82 11.16
CA PRO A 334 -2.63 15.76 10.08
C PRO A 334 -4.10 15.82 9.60
N PRO A 335 -4.59 17.03 9.25
CA PRO A 335 -5.95 17.21 8.74
C PRO A 335 -6.16 16.48 7.42
N THR A 336 -7.38 15.99 7.22
CA THR A 336 -7.82 15.32 5.99
C THR A 336 -9.32 15.52 5.83
N ARG A 337 -9.77 15.89 4.63
CA ARG A 337 -11.20 15.94 4.25
C ARG A 337 -12.08 16.72 5.26
N GLU A 338 -11.57 17.82 5.81
CA GLU A 338 -12.20 18.55 6.92
C GLU A 338 -13.56 19.18 6.58
N THR A 339 -13.88 19.30 5.28
CA THR A 339 -15.19 19.77 4.81
C THR A 339 -16.31 18.78 5.08
N LEU A 340 -16.00 17.50 5.30
CA LEU A 340 -16.99 16.45 5.54
C LEU A 340 -17.41 16.40 7.02
N PRO A 341 -18.72 16.39 7.34
CA PRO A 341 -19.21 16.40 8.73
C PRO A 341 -18.63 15.28 9.61
N VAL A 342 -18.53 14.06 9.09
CA VAL A 342 -17.99 12.90 9.84
C VAL A 342 -16.54 13.09 10.28
N TYR A 343 -15.74 13.85 9.53
CA TYR A 343 -14.36 14.19 9.89
C TYR A 343 -14.30 15.28 10.96
N GLN A 344 -15.27 16.20 10.96
CA GLN A 344 -15.43 17.19 12.03
C GLN A 344 -15.90 16.54 13.34
N ASP A 345 -16.74 15.51 13.27
CA ASP A 345 -17.21 14.76 14.43
C ASP A 345 -16.08 14.05 15.16
N ILE A 346 -15.28 13.24 14.44
CA ILE A 346 -14.11 12.58 15.05
C ILE A 346 -13.10 13.61 15.59
N ARG A 347 -12.91 14.74 14.90
CA ARG A 347 -12.04 15.81 15.39
C ARG A 347 -12.48 16.31 16.76
N ARG A 348 -13.76 16.66 16.89
CA ARG A 348 -14.34 17.10 18.17
C ARG A 348 -14.19 16.05 19.26
N GLU A 349 -14.43 14.77 18.92
CA GLU A 349 -14.28 13.68 19.87
C GLU A 349 -12.84 13.52 20.37
N VAL A 350 -11.86 13.53 19.45
CA VAL A 350 -10.43 13.45 19.76
C VAL A 350 -9.99 14.63 20.63
N GLU A 351 -10.30 15.88 20.22
CA GLU A 351 -9.95 17.08 20.98
C GLU A 351 -10.56 17.08 22.39
N ARG A 352 -11.82 16.61 22.52
CA ARG A 352 -12.50 16.44 23.81
C ARG A 352 -11.79 15.41 24.69
N LEU A 353 -11.43 14.24 24.15
CA LEU A 353 -10.72 13.19 24.88
C LEU A 353 -9.33 13.65 25.33
N VAL A 354 -8.58 14.34 24.47
CA VAL A 354 -7.29 14.94 24.83
C VAL A 354 -7.46 15.92 26.00
N GLY A 355 -8.44 16.82 25.93
CA GLY A 355 -8.74 17.77 27.00
C GLY A 355 -9.14 17.08 28.30
N GLN A 356 -9.97 16.05 28.24
CA GLN A 356 -10.39 15.24 29.38
C GLN A 356 -9.20 14.56 30.07
N ILE A 357 -8.34 13.86 29.31
CA ILE A 357 -7.18 13.14 29.85
C ILE A 357 -6.19 14.12 30.48
N ASN A 358 -5.85 15.19 29.76
CA ASN A 358 -4.91 16.20 30.26
C ASN A 358 -5.46 16.92 31.50
N GLY A 359 -6.75 17.25 31.55
CA GLY A 359 -7.36 17.90 32.71
C GLY A 359 -7.46 16.99 33.93
N ARG A 360 -7.57 15.67 33.74
CA ARG A 360 -7.71 14.69 34.81
C ARG A 360 -6.38 14.20 35.39
N PHE A 361 -5.39 13.98 34.54
CA PHE A 361 -4.11 13.39 34.95
C PHE A 361 -2.94 14.36 34.91
N GLY A 362 -3.01 15.42 34.10
CA GLY A 362 -1.92 16.37 33.95
C GLY A 362 -1.72 17.25 35.17
N ASP A 363 -0.53 17.83 35.27
CA ASP A 363 -0.17 18.83 36.27
C ASP A 363 0.72 19.92 35.65
N LEU A 364 1.32 20.78 36.48
CA LEU A 364 2.14 21.91 36.01
C LEU A 364 3.36 21.48 35.18
N ASN A 365 3.90 20.29 35.43
CA ASN A 365 5.15 19.82 34.82
C ASN A 365 4.92 18.63 33.89
N TRP A 366 3.76 17.96 33.95
CA TRP A 366 3.45 16.79 33.13
C TRP A 366 2.18 16.98 32.31
N GLN A 367 2.34 16.90 30.98
CA GLN A 367 1.25 16.80 30.02
C GLN A 367 1.13 15.35 29.53
N PRO A 368 0.08 14.59 29.94
CA PRO A 368 -0.09 13.20 29.55
C PRO A 368 -0.20 13.00 28.03
N VAL A 369 -0.92 13.88 27.32
CA VAL A 369 -1.16 13.78 25.88
C VAL A 369 -0.73 15.06 25.15
N ILE A 370 0.23 14.92 24.23
CA ILE A 370 0.63 15.95 23.28
C ILE A 370 -0.09 15.67 21.95
N TYR A 371 -1.11 16.45 21.64
CA TYR A 371 -1.88 16.33 20.40
C TYR A 371 -1.49 17.42 19.40
N LEU A 372 -1.17 17.01 18.17
CA LEU A 372 -0.70 17.92 17.12
C LEU A 372 -1.53 17.72 15.84
N HIS A 373 -2.43 18.65 15.58
CA HIS A 373 -3.30 18.63 14.40
C HIS A 373 -2.69 19.38 13.21
N ARG A 374 -1.55 18.89 12.70
CA ARG A 374 -0.84 19.47 11.56
C ARG A 374 0.08 18.43 10.90
N PRO A 375 0.40 18.58 9.60
CA PRO A 375 1.40 17.75 8.95
C PRO A 375 2.80 18.04 9.53
N PHE A 376 3.64 17.01 9.53
CA PHE A 376 5.06 17.12 9.84
C PHE A 376 5.90 16.54 8.70
N PRO A 377 7.08 17.12 8.43
CA PRO A 377 8.08 16.52 7.56
C PRO A 377 8.49 15.12 8.02
N GLN A 378 8.87 14.25 7.09
CA GLN A 378 9.17 12.86 7.41
C GLN A 378 10.43 12.65 8.25
N ASP A 379 11.44 13.49 8.11
CA ASP A 379 12.62 13.50 8.98
C ASP A 379 12.24 13.71 10.44
N VAL A 380 11.28 14.61 10.69
CA VAL A 380 10.73 14.84 12.03
C VAL A 380 9.96 13.61 12.53
N LEU A 381 9.12 12.99 11.69
CA LEU A 381 8.36 11.79 12.06
C LEU A 381 9.27 10.59 12.34
N ALA A 382 10.26 10.34 11.49
CA ALA A 382 11.25 9.27 11.64
C ALA A 382 12.02 9.43 12.95
N ARG A 383 12.41 10.66 13.27
CA ARG A 383 13.08 10.99 14.52
C ARG A 383 12.20 10.78 15.75
N LEU A 384 10.95 11.24 15.72
CA LEU A 384 10.01 11.00 16.81
C LEU A 384 9.72 9.50 17.01
N CYS A 385 9.60 8.73 15.94
CA CYS A 385 9.47 7.26 16.02
C CYS A 385 10.69 6.62 16.70
N ARG A 386 11.90 7.06 16.33
CA ARG A 386 13.18 6.59 16.90
C ARG A 386 13.34 6.94 18.37
N GLU A 387 12.83 8.09 18.81
CA GLU A 387 12.84 8.54 20.21
C GLU A 387 11.73 7.89 21.07
N SER A 388 10.79 7.15 20.46
CA SER A 388 9.61 6.61 21.13
C SER A 388 9.76 5.16 21.57
N ALA A 389 9.45 4.90 22.85
CA ALA A 389 9.49 3.58 23.45
C ALA A 389 8.39 2.64 22.92
N VAL A 390 7.26 3.19 22.51
CA VAL A 390 6.12 2.42 21.97
C VAL A 390 5.52 3.11 20.75
N GLY A 391 5.38 2.38 19.65
CA GLY A 391 4.56 2.78 18.50
C GLY A 391 3.16 2.18 18.65
N MET A 392 2.14 3.02 18.79
CA MET A 392 0.75 2.59 19.04
C MET A 392 -0.11 2.80 17.80
N ILE A 393 -0.24 1.74 17.00
CA ILE A 393 -0.90 1.77 15.69
C ILE A 393 -2.17 0.92 15.76
N THR A 394 -3.29 1.57 16.05
CA THR A 394 -4.54 0.89 16.44
C THR A 394 -5.73 1.16 15.52
N PRO A 395 -5.60 1.09 14.18
CA PRO A 395 -6.74 1.31 13.30
C PRO A 395 -7.84 0.27 13.53
N LEU A 396 -9.10 0.70 13.42
CA LEU A 396 -10.28 -0.19 13.40
C LEU A 396 -10.28 -1.06 12.14
N ARG A 397 -9.84 -0.50 11.02
CA ARG A 397 -9.59 -1.22 9.76
C ARG A 397 -8.58 -0.43 8.93
N ASP A 398 -7.59 -1.11 8.36
CA ASP A 398 -6.59 -0.48 7.49
C ASP A 398 -6.06 -1.48 6.46
N GLY A 399 -5.94 -1.06 5.20
CA GLY A 399 -5.47 -1.94 4.13
C GLY A 399 -4.04 -2.45 4.37
N MET A 400 -3.18 -1.62 4.97
CA MET A 400 -1.82 -2.04 5.35
C MET A 400 -1.35 -1.35 6.64
N ASN A 401 -1.36 -0.02 6.65
CA ASN A 401 -0.69 0.85 7.64
C ASN A 401 0.85 0.87 7.52
N LEU A 402 1.38 1.81 6.73
CA LEU A 402 2.83 1.99 6.54
C LEU A 402 3.54 2.55 7.78
N VAL A 403 2.84 3.29 8.64
CA VAL A 403 3.42 3.87 9.87
C VAL A 403 3.92 2.77 10.80
N ALA A 404 3.27 1.60 10.83
CA ALA A 404 3.77 0.44 11.57
C ALA A 404 5.15 -0.02 11.06
N LYS A 405 5.36 -0.05 9.73
CA LYS A 405 6.63 -0.42 9.11
C LYS A 405 7.70 0.66 9.30
N GLU A 406 7.31 1.92 9.16
CA GLU A 406 8.16 3.09 9.41
C GLU A 406 8.65 3.13 10.86
N TYR A 407 7.77 2.85 11.83
CA TYR A 407 8.15 2.79 13.25
C TYR A 407 9.27 1.76 13.48
N ILE A 408 9.17 0.57 12.88
CA ILE A 408 10.20 -0.47 12.96
C ILE A 408 11.48 -0.02 12.26
N ALA A 409 11.40 0.54 11.05
CA ALA A 409 12.57 1.02 10.31
C ALA A 409 13.34 2.12 11.06
N ALA A 410 12.65 2.94 11.86
CA ALA A 410 13.26 4.03 12.62
C ALA A 410 14.03 3.59 13.88
N GLN A 411 13.79 2.39 14.43
CA GLN A 411 14.32 2.01 15.75
C GLN A 411 15.84 1.84 15.79
N ARG A 412 16.41 1.99 16.99
CA ARG A 412 17.80 1.65 17.30
C ARG A 412 17.92 0.15 17.57
N PRO A 413 18.75 -0.61 16.85
CA PRO A 413 18.92 -2.04 17.08
C PRO A 413 19.40 -2.38 18.50
N GLU A 414 20.13 -1.50 19.15
CA GLU A 414 20.72 -1.72 20.49
C GLU A 414 19.67 -1.60 21.60
N ASP A 415 18.65 -0.77 21.38
CA ASP A 415 17.57 -0.52 22.34
C ASP A 415 16.24 -0.16 21.63
N PRO A 416 15.62 -1.12 20.93
CA PRO A 416 14.45 -0.83 20.10
C PRO A 416 13.16 -0.71 20.92
N GLY A 417 12.27 0.19 20.54
CA GLY A 417 10.92 0.27 21.10
C GLY A 417 10.02 -0.91 20.73
N VAL A 418 8.77 -0.86 21.18
CA VAL A 418 7.76 -1.92 20.99
C VAL A 418 6.65 -1.43 20.08
N LEU A 419 6.30 -2.24 19.08
CA LEU A 419 5.14 -2.00 18.23
C LEU A 419 3.90 -2.66 18.85
N VAL A 420 2.89 -1.84 19.15
CA VAL A 420 1.51 -2.27 19.45
C VAL A 420 0.68 -2.04 18.19
N LEU A 421 0.08 -3.11 17.66
CA LEU A 421 -0.53 -3.10 16.33
C LEU A 421 -1.93 -3.71 16.35
N SER A 422 -2.91 -3.02 15.76
CA SER A 422 -4.23 -3.61 15.53
C SER A 422 -4.14 -4.83 14.62
N ARG A 423 -4.80 -5.91 15.02
CA ARG A 423 -4.99 -7.10 14.16
C ARG A 423 -5.81 -6.83 12.89
N PHE A 424 -6.43 -5.64 12.78
CA PHE A 424 -7.22 -5.21 11.63
C PHE A 424 -6.47 -4.28 10.68
N ALA A 425 -5.17 -4.07 10.89
CA ALA A 425 -4.26 -3.50 9.90
C ALA A 425 -3.67 -4.62 9.03
N GLY A 426 -3.61 -4.45 7.71
CA GLY A 426 -2.99 -5.46 6.84
C GLY A 426 -1.54 -5.79 7.19
N ALA A 427 -0.79 -4.84 7.77
CA ALA A 427 0.56 -5.08 8.27
C ALA A 427 0.61 -6.18 9.35
N ALA A 428 -0.49 -6.49 10.04
CA ALA A 428 -0.52 -7.54 11.05
C ALA A 428 -0.32 -8.95 10.48
N GLU A 429 -0.65 -9.19 9.19
CA GLU A 429 -0.36 -10.47 8.54
C GLU A 429 1.15 -10.73 8.47
N GLN A 430 1.94 -9.66 8.27
CA GLN A 430 3.40 -9.67 8.20
C GLN A 430 4.07 -9.43 9.55
N LEU A 431 3.57 -8.56 10.42
CA LEU A 431 4.24 -8.10 11.64
C LEU A 431 3.76 -8.85 12.89
N ARG A 432 3.78 -10.19 12.84
CA ARG A 432 3.20 -11.08 13.88
C ARG A 432 3.88 -11.00 15.24
N GLU A 433 5.13 -10.52 15.29
CA GLU A 433 5.89 -10.32 16.51
C GLU A 433 5.59 -8.99 17.23
N ALA A 434 4.76 -8.13 16.64
CA ALA A 434 4.16 -7.00 17.33
C ALA A 434 3.26 -7.48 18.48
N LEU A 435 2.94 -6.59 19.41
CA LEU A 435 1.85 -6.85 20.35
C LEU A 435 0.53 -6.58 19.64
N LEU A 436 -0.06 -7.63 19.09
CA LEU A 436 -1.33 -7.55 18.37
C LEU A 436 -2.48 -7.32 19.36
N ILE A 437 -3.36 -6.37 19.04
CA ILE A 437 -4.52 -6.00 19.87
C ILE A 437 -5.82 -6.02 19.08
N ASN A 438 -6.94 -6.12 19.79
CA ASN A 438 -8.25 -5.72 19.30
C ASN A 438 -8.53 -4.26 19.70
N PRO A 439 -8.62 -3.29 18.76
CA PRO A 439 -8.87 -1.89 19.10
C PRO A 439 -10.27 -1.63 19.67
N HIS A 440 -11.18 -2.61 19.62
CA HIS A 440 -12.48 -2.53 20.29
C HIS A 440 -12.41 -2.89 21.79
N ASP A 441 -11.30 -3.45 22.26
CA ASP A 441 -11.09 -3.78 23.67
C ASP A 441 -10.09 -2.81 24.31
N VAL A 442 -10.64 -1.80 25.00
CA VAL A 442 -9.87 -0.76 25.68
C VAL A 442 -9.00 -1.32 26.80
N ASN A 443 -9.46 -2.36 27.50
CA ASN A 443 -8.73 -2.96 28.62
C ASN A 443 -7.59 -3.85 28.13
N GLU A 444 -7.81 -4.61 27.06
CA GLU A 444 -6.76 -5.35 26.36
C GLU A 444 -5.67 -4.39 25.88
N MET A 445 -6.04 -3.26 25.28
CA MET A 445 -5.06 -2.26 24.85
C MET A 445 -4.29 -1.66 26.03
N ALA A 446 -4.97 -1.29 27.13
CA ALA A 446 -4.32 -0.73 28.32
C ALA A 446 -3.31 -1.70 28.95
N SER A 447 -3.70 -2.97 29.15
CA SER A 447 -2.79 -4.01 29.66
C SER A 447 -1.64 -4.32 28.69
N THR A 448 -1.89 -4.25 27.39
CA THR A 448 -0.84 -4.41 26.36
C THR A 448 0.15 -3.24 26.37
N LEU A 449 -0.33 -2.00 26.60
CA LEU A 449 0.55 -0.85 26.76
C LEU A 449 1.42 -0.97 28.02
N ASP A 450 0.86 -1.41 29.15
CA ASP A 450 1.64 -1.68 30.36
C ASP A 450 2.75 -2.70 30.08
N ARG A 451 2.42 -3.82 29.41
CA ARG A 451 3.40 -4.80 28.95
C ARG A 451 4.45 -4.19 28.02
N ALA A 452 4.05 -3.37 27.05
CA ALA A 452 4.98 -2.74 26.11
C ALA A 452 5.99 -1.84 26.83
N LEU A 453 5.51 -1.02 27.78
CA LEU A 453 6.30 -0.08 28.55
C LEU A 453 7.24 -0.76 29.55
N THR A 454 6.86 -1.92 30.07
CA THR A 454 7.64 -2.71 31.05
C THR A 454 8.48 -3.83 30.42
N MET A 455 8.43 -3.98 29.08
CA MET A 455 9.08 -5.08 28.36
C MET A 455 10.62 -5.07 28.55
N PRO A 456 11.22 -6.18 29.01
CA PRO A 456 12.66 -6.31 29.13
C PRO A 456 13.36 -6.12 27.78
N ARG A 457 14.56 -5.51 27.80
CA ARG A 457 15.35 -5.23 26.57
C ARG A 457 15.54 -6.47 25.69
N GLN A 458 15.76 -7.63 26.31
CA GLN A 458 15.95 -8.89 25.57
C GLN A 458 14.71 -9.29 24.75
N GLU A 459 13.51 -9.15 25.31
CA GLU A 459 12.27 -9.44 24.57
C GLU A 459 12.03 -8.39 23.47
N ARG A 460 12.26 -7.10 23.76
CA ARG A 460 12.15 -6.01 22.76
C ARG A 460 13.05 -6.28 21.56
N TRP A 461 14.31 -6.61 21.82
CA TRP A 461 15.30 -6.94 20.80
C TRP A 461 14.90 -8.15 19.95
N ALA A 462 14.44 -9.23 20.59
CA ALA A 462 14.03 -10.44 19.88
C ALA A 462 12.82 -10.20 18.95
N ARG A 463 11.83 -9.43 19.41
CA ARG A 463 10.67 -9.02 18.60
C ARG A 463 11.10 -8.12 17.45
N TYR A 464 11.85 -7.06 17.77
CA TYR A 464 12.33 -6.08 16.80
C TYR A 464 13.07 -6.73 15.64
N ASN A 465 14.01 -7.64 15.89
CA ASN A 465 14.80 -8.24 14.81
C ASN A 465 13.95 -9.05 13.83
N ARG A 466 12.94 -9.77 14.31
CA ARG A 466 12.01 -10.51 13.44
C ARG A 466 11.14 -9.56 12.62
N LEU A 467 10.64 -8.49 13.25
CA LEU A 467 9.86 -7.46 12.57
C LEU A 467 10.70 -6.74 11.51
N ARG A 468 11.91 -6.32 11.87
CA ARG A 468 12.87 -5.66 10.99
C ARG A 468 13.17 -6.52 9.76
N GLN A 469 13.51 -7.79 9.96
CA GLN A 469 13.81 -8.71 8.86
C GLN A 469 12.65 -8.79 7.85
N ARG A 470 11.40 -8.84 8.33
CA ARG A 470 10.23 -8.87 7.46
C ARG A 470 10.01 -7.55 6.73
N VAL A 471 10.17 -6.42 7.42
CA VAL A 471 10.07 -5.08 6.81
C VAL A 471 11.13 -4.88 5.72
N GLU A 472 12.36 -5.35 5.95
CA GLU A 472 13.46 -5.31 4.97
C GLU A 472 13.24 -6.28 3.79
N THR A 473 12.61 -7.45 4.03
CA THR A 473 12.33 -8.43 2.97
C THR A 473 11.18 -7.99 2.07
N TYR A 474 10.12 -7.45 2.66
CA TYR A 474 8.90 -7.00 1.97
C TYR A 474 8.83 -5.48 1.94
N ASP A 475 9.88 -4.88 1.36
CA ASP A 475 9.98 -3.45 1.12
C ASP A 475 9.14 -3.01 -0.09
N VAL A 476 9.18 -1.71 -0.41
CA VAL A 476 8.38 -1.17 -1.50
C VAL A 476 8.87 -1.64 -2.89
N THR A 477 10.15 -1.98 -3.03
CA THR A 477 10.72 -2.51 -4.26
C THR A 477 10.23 -3.94 -4.50
N ASN A 478 10.21 -4.78 -3.46
CA ASN A 478 9.63 -6.12 -3.52
C ASN A 478 8.15 -6.09 -3.93
N TRP A 479 7.37 -5.15 -3.37
CA TRP A 479 5.96 -4.95 -3.76
C TRP A 479 5.81 -4.67 -5.26
N ARG A 480 6.59 -3.70 -5.78
CA ARG A 480 6.59 -3.34 -7.20
C ARG A 480 6.97 -4.53 -8.07
N ASP A 481 8.11 -5.15 -7.78
CA ASP A 481 8.67 -6.22 -8.62
C ASP A 481 7.75 -7.44 -8.64
N SER A 482 7.15 -7.79 -7.49
CA SER A 482 6.18 -8.88 -7.39
C SER A 482 4.92 -8.60 -8.23
N PHE A 483 4.37 -7.37 -8.17
CA PHE A 483 3.23 -7.00 -9.00
C PHE A 483 3.61 -7.05 -10.48
N MET A 484 4.71 -6.42 -10.87
CA MET A 484 5.17 -6.35 -12.26
C MET A 484 5.50 -7.73 -12.84
N GLN A 485 6.06 -8.64 -12.04
CA GLN A 485 6.31 -10.01 -12.46
C GLN A 485 5.01 -10.74 -12.79
N THR A 486 4.00 -10.71 -11.90
CA THR A 486 2.67 -11.30 -12.18
C THR A 486 2.00 -10.61 -13.37
N PHE A 487 2.15 -9.28 -13.45
CA PHE A 487 1.60 -8.46 -14.51
C PHE A 487 2.29 -8.63 -15.86
N ALA A 488 3.50 -9.17 -15.93
CA ALA A 488 4.14 -9.59 -17.17
C ALA A 488 3.84 -11.07 -17.50
N SER A 489 3.74 -11.92 -16.47
CA SER A 489 3.66 -13.39 -16.65
C SER A 489 2.38 -13.88 -17.34
N SER A 490 1.25 -13.19 -17.19
CA SER A 490 0.01 -13.60 -17.89
C SER A 490 -0.03 -13.26 -19.39
N ASP A 491 1.12 -12.95 -20.01
CA ASP A 491 1.26 -12.80 -21.46
C ASP A 491 1.28 -14.18 -22.17
N ASP A 492 1.65 -15.25 -21.45
CA ASP A 492 1.41 -16.61 -21.91
C ASP A 492 -0.07 -16.94 -21.64
N ASP A 493 -0.80 -17.33 -22.69
CA ASP A 493 -2.17 -17.83 -22.65
C ASP A 493 -2.38 -18.68 -21.37
N PRO A 494 -3.32 -18.31 -20.48
CA PRO A 494 -3.45 -18.93 -19.16
C PRO A 494 -3.69 -20.45 -19.24
N VAL A 495 -4.12 -20.96 -20.39
CA VAL A 495 -4.26 -22.39 -20.68
C VAL A 495 -2.91 -23.07 -21.01
N ASN A 496 -1.95 -22.33 -21.57
CA ASN A 496 -0.66 -22.85 -22.06
C ASN A 496 0.49 -22.81 -21.03
N VAL A 497 0.45 -21.94 -20.02
CA VAL A 497 1.46 -21.94 -18.93
C VAL A 497 1.49 -23.29 -18.20
N PHE A 498 0.34 -23.96 -18.10
CA PHE A 498 0.23 -25.27 -17.44
C PHE A 498 0.79 -26.44 -18.27
N ALA A 499 0.92 -26.31 -19.60
CA ALA A 499 1.56 -27.34 -20.42
C ALA A 499 3.09 -27.34 -20.22
N LYS A 500 3.70 -26.17 -20.01
CA LYS A 500 5.16 -26.05 -19.80
C LYS A 500 5.59 -26.52 -18.39
N ASN A 501 4.79 -26.26 -17.36
CA ASN A 501 5.18 -26.59 -15.97
C ASN A 501 5.05 -28.08 -15.60
N LYS A 502 4.44 -28.93 -16.44
CA LYS A 502 4.45 -30.40 -16.26
C LYS A 502 5.63 -31.12 -16.91
N LEU A 503 6.36 -30.48 -17.82
CA LEU A 503 7.52 -31.08 -18.51
C LEU A 503 8.85 -30.79 -17.80
N GLY A 504 8.89 -29.86 -16.84
CA GLY A 504 10.06 -29.57 -16.02
C GLY A 504 10.10 -30.28 -14.65
N ALA A 505 9.10 -31.11 -14.34
CA ALA A 505 8.97 -31.85 -13.09
C ALA A 505 8.82 -33.37 -13.32
N ALA A 506 9.38 -33.89 -14.42
CA ALA A 506 9.50 -35.32 -14.71
C ALA A 506 10.96 -35.76 -14.61
#